data_AF-A0A837IW47-F1
#
_entry.id   AF-A0A837IW47-F1
#
_cell.length_a   1.000
_cell.length_b   1.000
_cell.length_c   1.000
_cell.angle_alpha   90.00
_cell.angle_beta   90.00
_cell.angle_gamma   90.00
#
_symmetry.space_group_name_H-M   'P 1'
#
loop_
_entity.id
_entity.type
_entity.pdbx_description
1 polymer ?
#
loop_
_entity_poly.entity_id
_entity_poly.type
_entity_poly.pdbx_seq_one_letter_code
_entity_poly.pdbx_strand_id
1 'polypeptide(L)'
;MEYEQIKSNERVKNYGEVFTPPKTVNKMLNLSGIKEHTELLTSTFLEPSAGEGAFLTELLHRKMIVAFEDSSTLEEYEDNCLIALSTLYGIELMEDNVEMLVMKMNDVFQRCYREGLSKFFGKENMDVVRSAMVIIQANMVQGNTLTKLDGNGNPLIFSEWKLPPKKKGKRQMVQRLEYTFQEIIDGSDESAGKLNHEGTTVVKEYSLFDFDYEGNKFPDDEDEIDKKISYVPVRITEVYKKLTKVE
;
A
#
# COMPACT_ATOMS: atom_id res chain seq x y z
N MET A 1 -18.48 -25.44 -6.15
CA MET A 1 -18.03 -24.62 -7.28
C MET A 1 -16.56 -24.91 -7.49
N GLU A 2 -16.19 -25.27 -8.71
CA GLU A 2 -14.80 -25.48 -9.11
C GLU A 2 -14.20 -24.10 -9.37
N TYR A 3 -13.05 -23.79 -8.75
CA TYR A 3 -12.38 -22.50 -8.95
C TYR A 3 -11.47 -22.62 -10.16
N GLU A 4 -11.60 -21.73 -11.13
CA GLU A 4 -10.65 -21.64 -12.25
C GLU A 4 -9.26 -21.30 -11.70
N GLN A 5 -8.27 -22.17 -11.95
CA GLN A 5 -6.95 -22.09 -11.31
C GLN A 5 -5.90 -21.36 -12.14
N ILE A 6 -6.15 -21.12 -13.43
CA ILE A 6 -5.20 -20.52 -14.37
C ILE A 6 -5.95 -19.65 -15.38
N LYS A 7 -5.38 -18.51 -15.78
CA LYS A 7 -5.86 -17.71 -16.92
C LYS A 7 -5.52 -18.39 -18.25
N SER A 8 -4.28 -18.88 -18.39
CA SER A 8 -3.84 -19.59 -19.59
C SER A 8 -2.62 -20.47 -19.31
N ASN A 9 -2.46 -21.53 -20.10
CA ASN A 9 -1.28 -22.40 -20.03
C ASN A 9 0.03 -21.66 -20.36
N GLU A 10 -0.03 -20.63 -21.20
CA GLU A 10 1.14 -19.82 -21.56
C GLU A 10 1.65 -19.03 -20.35
N ARG A 11 0.75 -18.40 -19.58
CA ARG A 11 1.11 -17.66 -18.37
C ARG A 11 1.67 -18.56 -17.28
N VAL A 12 1.11 -19.76 -17.12
CA VAL A 12 1.68 -20.80 -16.22
C VAL A 12 3.10 -21.15 -16.63
N LYS A 13 3.32 -21.40 -17.93
CA LYS A 13 4.63 -21.85 -18.44
C LYS A 13 5.69 -20.76 -18.37
N ASN A 14 5.34 -19.51 -18.71
CA ASN A 14 6.29 -18.41 -18.85
C ASN A 14 6.51 -17.66 -17.53
N TYR A 15 5.49 -17.57 -16.67
CA TYR A 15 5.49 -16.73 -15.46
C TYR A 15 5.10 -17.48 -14.18
N GLY A 16 4.68 -18.75 -14.26
CA GLY A 16 4.27 -19.51 -13.09
C GLY A 16 2.93 -19.07 -12.48
N GLU A 17 2.11 -18.30 -13.23
CA GLU A 17 0.85 -17.76 -12.70
C GLU A 17 -0.16 -18.86 -12.38
N VAL A 18 -0.61 -18.89 -11.13
CA VAL A 18 -1.69 -19.75 -10.64
C VAL A 18 -2.56 -18.98 -9.65
N PHE A 19 -3.87 -19.26 -9.63
CA PHE A 19 -4.79 -18.66 -8.68
C PHE A 19 -4.92 -19.50 -7.42
N THR A 20 -4.59 -18.89 -6.29
CA THR A 20 -4.78 -19.52 -4.98
C THR A 20 -6.27 -19.47 -4.59
N PRO A 21 -6.95 -20.62 -4.36
CA PRO A 21 -8.35 -20.62 -3.96
C PRO A 21 -8.57 -19.93 -2.61
N PRO A 22 -9.73 -19.28 -2.38
CA PRO A 22 -10.04 -18.62 -1.10
C PRO A 22 -9.92 -19.55 0.12
N LYS A 23 -10.26 -20.85 -0.05
CA LYS A 23 -10.11 -21.86 1.01
C LYS A 23 -8.65 -22.10 1.38
N THR A 24 -7.74 -22.05 0.42
CA THR A 24 -6.30 -22.21 0.66
C THR A 24 -5.73 -20.96 1.33
N VAL A 25 -6.07 -19.77 0.84
CA VAL A 25 -5.71 -18.49 1.48
C VAL A 25 -6.11 -18.50 2.96
N ASN A 26 -7.39 -18.82 3.23
CA ASN A 26 -7.90 -18.86 4.60
C ASN A 26 -7.18 -19.89 5.48
N LYS A 27 -6.85 -21.07 4.95
CA LYS A 27 -6.09 -22.07 5.71
C LYS A 27 -4.70 -21.55 6.08
N MET A 28 -4.00 -20.92 5.16
CA MET A 28 -2.66 -20.38 5.38
C MET A 28 -2.67 -19.22 6.38
N LEU A 29 -3.60 -18.29 6.25
CA LEU A 29 -3.75 -17.17 7.19
C LEU A 29 -4.26 -17.60 8.57
N ASN A 30 -4.76 -18.84 8.73
CA ASN A 30 -5.18 -19.41 10.00
C ASN A 30 -4.11 -20.31 10.65
N LEU A 31 -2.92 -20.42 10.05
CA LEU A 31 -1.80 -21.13 10.68
C LEU A 31 -1.34 -20.36 11.93
N SER A 32 -0.96 -21.10 12.97
CA SER A 32 -0.35 -20.52 14.17
C SER A 32 0.96 -19.82 13.80
N GLY A 33 1.18 -18.64 14.39
CA GLY A 33 2.28 -17.75 14.05
C GLY A 33 1.98 -16.82 12.87
N ILE A 34 0.90 -17.02 12.12
CA ILE A 34 0.42 -16.07 11.10
C ILE A 34 -0.85 -15.40 11.59
N LYS A 35 -1.81 -16.20 12.08
CA LYS A 35 -3.12 -15.72 12.51
C LYS A 35 -3.03 -14.57 13.51
N GLU A 36 -2.18 -14.70 14.51
CA GLU A 36 -1.98 -13.73 15.57
C GLU A 36 -1.47 -12.38 15.01
N HIS A 37 -0.64 -12.40 13.97
CA HIS A 37 -0.20 -11.20 13.28
C HIS A 37 -1.29 -10.59 12.39
N THR A 38 -2.24 -11.39 11.87
CA THR A 38 -3.40 -10.84 11.14
C THR A 38 -4.35 -10.06 12.06
N GLU A 39 -4.34 -10.38 13.35
CA GLU A 39 -5.14 -9.74 14.40
C GLU A 39 -4.44 -8.50 15.01
N LEU A 40 -3.20 -8.21 14.61
CA LEU A 40 -2.45 -7.03 15.04
C LEU A 40 -2.42 -5.99 13.93
N LEU A 41 -3.03 -4.83 14.18
CA LEU A 41 -3.16 -3.77 13.18
C LEU A 41 -1.80 -3.32 12.62
N THR A 42 -0.77 -3.23 13.48
CA THR A 42 0.57 -2.75 13.17
C THR A 42 1.53 -3.82 12.60
N SER A 43 1.13 -5.10 12.56
CA SER A 43 1.98 -6.15 11.97
C SER A 43 2.04 -6.02 10.45
N THR A 44 3.24 -6.03 9.88
CA THR A 44 3.48 -5.86 8.44
C THR A 44 3.52 -7.18 7.68
N PHE A 45 2.96 -7.20 6.47
CA PHE A 45 2.98 -8.33 5.56
C PHE A 45 3.51 -7.90 4.20
N LEU A 46 4.42 -8.69 3.64
CA LEU A 46 4.93 -8.54 2.27
C LEU A 46 4.57 -9.80 1.48
N GLU A 47 3.84 -9.63 0.38
CA GLU A 47 3.61 -10.70 -0.59
C GLU A 47 4.48 -10.47 -1.83
N PRO A 48 5.57 -11.25 -2.01
CA PRO A 48 6.57 -11.04 -3.06
C PRO A 48 6.15 -11.53 -4.46
N SER A 49 4.95 -12.08 -4.60
CA SER A 49 4.39 -12.56 -5.88
C SER A 49 2.86 -12.47 -5.79
N ALA A 50 2.38 -11.24 -5.60
CA ALA A 50 1.02 -10.98 -5.15
C ALA A 50 -0.06 -11.45 -6.13
N GLY A 51 0.27 -11.66 -7.41
CA GLY A 51 -0.71 -11.94 -8.46
C GLY A 51 -1.80 -10.89 -8.44
N GLU A 52 -3.05 -11.32 -8.57
CA GLU A 52 -4.21 -10.44 -8.41
C GLU A 52 -4.64 -10.21 -6.94
N GLY A 53 -3.76 -10.46 -5.97
CA GLY A 53 -3.97 -10.06 -4.57
C GLY A 53 -4.81 -11.00 -3.71
N ALA A 54 -4.86 -12.30 -3.99
CA ALA A 54 -5.66 -13.25 -3.22
C ALA A 54 -5.37 -13.22 -1.71
N PHE A 55 -4.09 -13.12 -1.32
CA PHE A 55 -3.68 -13.01 0.09
C PHE A 55 -3.88 -11.59 0.64
N LEU A 56 -3.44 -10.57 -0.10
CA LEU A 56 -3.45 -9.18 0.38
C LEU A 56 -4.88 -8.65 0.61
N THR A 57 -5.83 -9.04 -0.25
CA THR A 57 -7.24 -8.65 -0.10
C THR A 57 -7.90 -9.28 1.14
N GLU A 58 -7.62 -10.55 1.41
CA GLU A 58 -8.10 -11.24 2.62
C GLU A 58 -7.41 -10.71 3.89
N LEU A 59 -6.10 -10.44 3.83
CA LEU A 59 -5.36 -9.78 4.92
C LEU A 59 -5.91 -8.40 5.24
N LEU A 60 -6.19 -7.58 4.22
CA LEU A 60 -6.81 -6.27 4.38
C LEU A 60 -8.18 -6.41 5.03
N HIS A 61 -9.03 -7.31 4.53
CA HIS A 61 -10.36 -7.54 5.10
C HIS A 61 -10.29 -7.88 6.60
N ARG A 62 -9.41 -8.81 7.00
CA ARG A 62 -9.20 -9.17 8.42
C ARG A 62 -8.72 -7.98 9.26
N LYS A 63 -7.74 -7.22 8.75
CA LYS A 63 -7.24 -6.03 9.45
C LYS A 63 -8.28 -4.91 9.52
N MET A 64 -9.20 -4.79 8.57
CA MET A 64 -10.30 -3.82 8.63
C MET A 64 -11.33 -4.19 9.72
N ILE A 65 -11.52 -5.48 10.01
CA ILE A 65 -12.32 -5.93 11.17
C ILE A 65 -11.64 -5.49 12.46
N VAL A 66 -10.34 -5.75 12.60
CA VAL A 66 -9.55 -5.30 13.77
C VAL A 66 -9.59 -3.78 13.90
N ALA A 67 -9.42 -3.04 12.80
CA ALA A 67 -9.51 -1.58 12.80
C ALA A 67 -10.86 -1.09 13.31
N PHE A 68 -11.95 -1.78 12.99
CA PHE A 68 -13.28 -1.47 13.51
C PHE A 68 -13.39 -1.78 15.01
N GLU A 69 -12.95 -2.97 15.44
CA GLU A 69 -13.02 -3.43 16.83
C GLU A 69 -12.17 -2.57 17.79
N ASP A 70 -11.03 -2.09 17.32
CA ASP A 70 -10.10 -1.23 18.09
C ASP A 70 -10.50 0.25 18.13
N SER A 71 -11.65 0.61 17.55
CA SER A 71 -12.09 2.00 17.41
C SER A 71 -13.31 2.32 18.26
N SER A 72 -13.23 3.38 19.06
CA SER A 72 -14.37 3.89 19.83
C SER A 72 -15.08 5.05 19.15
N THR A 73 -14.42 5.69 18.16
CA THR A 73 -14.94 6.83 17.41
C THR A 73 -14.70 6.66 15.92
N LEU A 74 -15.45 7.40 15.11
CA LEU A 74 -15.24 7.43 13.66
C LEU A 74 -13.80 7.89 13.31
N GLU A 75 -13.27 8.87 14.02
CA GLU A 75 -11.91 9.37 13.74
C GLU A 75 -10.84 8.30 14.01
N GLU A 76 -11.02 7.52 15.08
CA GLU A 76 -10.14 6.37 15.37
C GLU A 76 -10.28 5.28 14.31
N TYR A 77 -11.50 5.00 13.86
CA TYR A 77 -11.75 4.03 12.81
C TYR A 77 -11.06 4.40 11.51
N GLU A 78 -11.19 5.66 11.09
CA GLU A 78 -10.51 6.20 9.90
C GLU A 78 -8.98 6.10 10.01
N ASP A 79 -8.41 6.48 11.16
CA ASP A 79 -6.96 6.33 11.40
C ASP A 79 -6.56 4.85 11.30
N ASN A 80 -7.29 3.97 11.97
CA ASN A 80 -6.99 2.54 12.04
C ASN A 80 -7.14 1.84 10.67
N CYS A 81 -8.08 2.25 9.83
CA CYS A 81 -8.20 1.76 8.46
C CYS A 81 -6.95 2.08 7.63
N LEU A 82 -6.41 3.29 7.76
CA LEU A 82 -5.21 3.70 7.05
C LEU A 82 -3.95 3.04 7.62
N ILE A 83 -3.90 2.81 8.94
CA ILE A 83 -2.84 2.01 9.57
C ILE A 83 -2.86 0.59 8.98
N ALA A 84 -4.02 -0.06 8.90
CA ALA A 84 -4.14 -1.40 8.29
C ALA A 84 -3.53 -1.45 6.90
N LEU A 85 -3.91 -0.52 6.02
CA LEU A 85 -3.37 -0.42 4.66
C LEU A 85 -1.86 -0.19 4.63
N SER A 86 -1.34 0.67 5.51
CA SER A 86 0.08 1.02 5.57
C SER A 86 0.99 -0.17 5.93
N THR A 87 0.41 -1.27 6.40
CA THR A 87 1.15 -2.48 6.79
C THR A 87 1.16 -3.59 5.75
N LEU A 88 0.50 -3.40 4.60
CA LEU A 88 0.39 -4.42 3.55
C LEU A 88 1.19 -4.00 2.32
N TYR A 89 2.07 -4.87 1.85
CA TYR A 89 2.96 -4.64 0.71
C TYR A 89 2.86 -5.79 -0.29
N GLY A 90 2.90 -5.49 -1.58
CA GLY A 90 2.84 -6.46 -2.66
C GLY A 90 3.84 -6.15 -3.75
N ILE A 91 4.52 -7.19 -4.26
CA ILE A 91 5.28 -7.14 -5.51
C ILE A 91 4.61 -8.09 -6.49
N GLU A 92 4.36 -7.64 -7.71
CA GLU A 92 3.86 -8.51 -8.78
C GLU A 92 4.54 -8.18 -10.11
N LEU A 93 4.90 -9.21 -10.86
CA LEU A 93 5.67 -9.07 -12.09
C LEU A 93 4.84 -8.50 -13.23
N MET A 94 3.59 -8.97 -13.37
CA MET A 94 2.74 -8.67 -14.51
C MET A 94 1.88 -7.43 -14.25
N GLU A 95 1.95 -6.45 -15.15
CA GLU A 95 1.24 -5.17 -15.05
C GLU A 95 -0.28 -5.36 -14.89
N ASP A 96 -0.90 -6.24 -15.69
CA ASP A 96 -2.34 -6.51 -15.61
C ASP A 96 -2.77 -7.12 -14.26
N ASN A 97 -1.90 -7.89 -13.63
CA ASN A 97 -2.15 -8.43 -12.30
C ASN A 97 -2.02 -7.35 -11.22
N VAL A 98 -1.04 -6.45 -11.32
CA VAL A 98 -0.86 -5.32 -10.40
C VAL A 98 -2.06 -4.38 -10.47
N GLU A 99 -2.54 -4.05 -11.66
CA GLU A 99 -3.76 -3.26 -11.85
C GLU A 99 -4.95 -3.91 -11.13
N MET A 100 -5.11 -5.23 -11.31
CA MET A 100 -6.18 -5.96 -10.64
C MET A 100 -6.02 -6.01 -9.12
N LEU A 101 -4.80 -6.19 -8.63
CA LEU A 101 -4.48 -6.13 -7.21
C LEU A 101 -4.87 -4.77 -6.62
N VAL A 102 -4.45 -3.65 -7.24
CA VAL A 102 -4.75 -2.29 -6.79
C VAL A 102 -6.25 -2.04 -6.77
N MET A 103 -6.97 -2.43 -7.83
CA MET A 103 -8.44 -2.30 -7.89
C MET A 103 -9.14 -3.11 -6.79
N LYS A 104 -8.76 -4.36 -6.56
CA LYS A 104 -9.37 -5.21 -5.50
C LYS A 104 -9.04 -4.71 -4.10
N MET A 105 -7.83 -4.22 -3.86
CA MET A 105 -7.45 -3.60 -2.59
C MET A 105 -8.31 -2.37 -2.29
N ASN A 106 -8.51 -1.51 -3.31
CA ASN A 106 -9.42 -0.37 -3.20
C ASN A 106 -10.86 -0.80 -2.93
N ASP A 107 -11.39 -1.82 -3.62
CA ASP A 107 -12.75 -2.31 -3.41
C ASP A 107 -12.97 -2.85 -2.00
N VAL A 108 -12.04 -3.67 -1.49
CA VAL A 108 -12.10 -4.18 -0.11
C VAL A 108 -12.07 -3.04 0.90
N PHE A 109 -11.14 -2.10 0.77
CA PHE A 109 -11.07 -0.93 1.63
C PHE A 109 -12.39 -0.14 1.61
N GLN A 110 -12.88 0.20 0.42
CA GLN A 110 -14.09 1.00 0.21
C GLN A 110 -15.34 0.34 0.80
N ARG A 111 -15.50 -0.97 0.58
CA ARG A 111 -16.60 -1.75 1.13
C ARG A 111 -16.56 -1.74 2.66
N CYS A 112 -15.43 -2.12 3.24
CA CYS A 112 -15.27 -2.16 4.70
C CYS A 112 -15.45 -0.77 5.33
N TYR A 113 -14.84 0.27 4.74
CA TYR A 113 -14.95 1.65 5.23
C TYR A 113 -16.41 2.13 5.24
N ARG A 114 -17.17 1.91 4.16
CA ARG A 114 -18.60 2.25 4.11
C ARG A 114 -19.44 1.47 5.12
N GLU A 115 -19.15 0.18 5.32
CA GLU A 115 -19.80 -0.62 6.35
C GLU A 115 -19.56 -0.04 7.76
N GLY A 116 -18.32 0.33 8.07
CA GLY A 116 -17.96 0.98 9.33
C GLY A 116 -18.59 2.37 9.50
N LEU A 117 -18.63 3.19 8.45
CA LEU A 117 -19.29 4.51 8.46
C LEU A 117 -20.75 4.41 8.90
N SER A 118 -21.48 3.41 8.38
CA SER A 118 -22.87 3.15 8.76
C SER A 118 -23.02 2.85 10.26
N LYS A 119 -22.09 2.09 10.84
CA LYS A 119 -22.08 1.74 12.27
C LYS A 119 -21.76 2.92 13.18
N PHE A 120 -20.89 3.82 12.75
CA PHE A 120 -20.56 5.05 13.47
C PHE A 120 -21.50 6.22 13.17
N PHE A 121 -22.54 6.03 12.34
CA PHE A 121 -23.43 7.09 11.86
C PHE A 121 -22.68 8.27 11.22
N GLY A 122 -21.56 7.95 10.55
CA GLY A 122 -20.64 8.88 9.95
C GLY A 122 -20.97 9.24 8.50
N LYS A 123 -20.26 10.23 7.98
CA LYS A 123 -20.21 10.54 6.54
C LYS A 123 -18.82 10.22 6.02
N GLU A 124 -18.75 9.89 4.73
CA GLU A 124 -17.49 9.63 4.06
C GLU A 124 -16.56 10.85 4.12
N ASN A 125 -15.29 10.57 4.44
CA ASN A 125 -14.23 11.56 4.47
C ASN A 125 -13.31 11.36 3.25
N MET A 126 -13.37 12.29 2.30
CA MET A 126 -12.57 12.21 1.08
C MET A 126 -11.05 12.27 1.31
N ASP A 127 -10.60 12.82 2.43
CA ASP A 127 -9.18 12.83 2.80
C ASP A 127 -8.69 11.42 3.17
N VAL A 128 -9.56 10.63 3.82
CA VAL A 128 -9.29 9.22 4.14
C VAL A 128 -9.26 8.39 2.86
N VAL A 129 -10.24 8.60 1.96
CA VAL A 129 -10.30 7.89 0.67
C VAL A 129 -9.05 8.17 -0.17
N ARG A 130 -8.66 9.44 -0.32
CA ARG A 130 -7.46 9.81 -1.09
C ARG A 130 -6.17 9.29 -0.43
N SER A 131 -6.11 9.31 0.90
CA SER A 131 -4.97 8.75 1.64
C SER A 131 -4.83 7.25 1.44
N ALA A 132 -5.94 6.51 1.49
CA ALA A 132 -5.96 5.09 1.23
C ALA A 132 -5.45 4.76 -0.18
N MET A 133 -5.89 5.51 -1.20
CA MET A 133 -5.42 5.34 -2.57
C MET A 133 -3.90 5.54 -2.69
N VAL A 134 -3.36 6.59 -2.06
CA VAL A 134 -1.91 6.84 -2.08
C VAL A 134 -1.12 5.75 -1.36
N ILE A 135 -1.62 5.24 -0.23
CA ILE A 135 -0.97 4.12 0.48
C ILE A 135 -1.00 2.84 -0.37
N ILE A 136 -2.14 2.51 -0.98
CA ILE A 136 -2.28 1.33 -1.85
C ILE A 136 -1.32 1.43 -3.03
N GLN A 137 -1.29 2.57 -3.73
CA GLN A 137 -0.39 2.78 -4.88
C GLN A 137 1.08 2.65 -4.46
N ALA A 138 1.47 3.30 -3.36
CA ALA A 138 2.85 3.25 -2.88
C ALA A 138 3.31 1.87 -2.38
N ASN A 139 2.38 0.98 -2.01
CA ASN A 139 2.69 -0.31 -1.42
C ASN A 139 2.50 -1.50 -2.38
N MET A 140 1.76 -1.33 -3.49
CA MET A 140 1.51 -2.38 -4.49
C MET A 140 2.34 -2.09 -5.74
N VAL A 141 3.52 -2.69 -5.83
CA VAL A 141 4.53 -2.32 -6.83
C VAL A 141 4.63 -3.36 -7.94
N GLN A 142 4.68 -2.89 -9.18
CA GLN A 142 5.02 -3.72 -10.33
C GLN A 142 6.53 -3.96 -10.38
N GLY A 143 6.95 -5.23 -10.36
CA GLY A 143 8.37 -5.53 -10.23
C GLY A 143 8.72 -7.01 -10.19
N ASN A 144 10.01 -7.29 -10.35
CA ASN A 144 10.57 -8.61 -10.18
C ASN A 144 11.26 -8.70 -8.82
N THR A 145 10.67 -9.45 -7.89
CA THR A 145 11.22 -9.66 -6.55
C THR A 145 12.63 -10.26 -6.56
N LEU A 146 12.95 -11.15 -7.51
CA LEU A 146 14.25 -11.81 -7.58
C LEU A 146 15.36 -10.86 -8.01
N THR A 147 15.10 -10.02 -9.02
CA THR A 147 16.08 -9.02 -9.49
C THR A 147 16.03 -7.74 -8.67
N LYS A 148 14.94 -7.51 -7.92
CA LYS A 148 14.66 -6.31 -7.13
C LYS A 148 14.51 -5.06 -8.00
N LEU A 149 14.09 -5.24 -9.26
CA LEU A 149 13.91 -4.17 -10.23
C LEU A 149 12.46 -4.04 -10.70
N ASP A 150 12.06 -2.82 -11.04
CA ASP A 150 10.80 -2.51 -11.72
C ASP A 150 10.84 -2.89 -13.22
N GLY A 151 9.74 -2.65 -13.94
CA GLY A 151 9.65 -2.91 -15.38
C GLY A 151 10.61 -2.07 -16.24
N ASN A 152 11.17 -0.98 -15.70
CA ASN A 152 12.12 -0.09 -16.36
C ASN A 152 13.59 -0.40 -16.02
N GLY A 153 13.83 -1.37 -15.11
CA GLY A 153 15.16 -1.72 -14.64
C GLY A 153 15.68 -0.85 -13.49
N ASN A 154 14.84 -0.02 -12.86
CA ASN A 154 15.19 0.72 -11.65
C ASN A 154 15.01 -0.15 -10.39
N PRO A 155 15.74 0.10 -9.29
CA PRO A 155 15.49 -0.57 -8.01
C PRO A 155 14.04 -0.40 -7.55
N LEU A 156 13.43 -1.46 -7.03
CA LEU A 156 12.12 -1.38 -6.38
C LEU A 156 12.20 -0.49 -5.15
N ILE A 157 11.29 0.47 -5.04
CA ILE A 157 11.19 1.40 -3.91
C ILE A 157 9.93 1.08 -3.11
N PHE A 158 10.07 1.03 -1.79
CA PHE A 158 8.97 0.90 -0.86
C PHE A 158 8.86 2.09 0.07
N SER A 159 7.62 2.43 0.42
CA SER A 159 7.30 3.42 1.44
C SER A 159 7.12 2.75 2.80
N GLU A 160 8.02 2.98 3.74
CA GLU A 160 7.81 2.65 5.15
C GLU A 160 6.99 3.76 5.81
N TRP A 161 5.91 3.37 6.49
CA TRP A 161 4.99 4.29 7.18
C TRP A 161 5.22 4.26 8.69
N LYS A 162 6.19 5.03 9.18
CA LYS A 162 6.49 5.08 10.63
C LYS A 162 5.38 5.82 11.37
N LEU A 163 4.85 5.18 12.41
CA LEU A 163 3.77 5.72 13.25
C LEU A 163 4.36 6.23 14.58
N PRO A 164 4.52 7.55 14.78
CA PRO A 164 4.90 8.09 16.08
C PRO A 164 3.82 7.77 17.14
N PRO A 165 4.18 7.75 18.44
CA PRO A 165 3.21 7.51 19.52
C PRO A 165 2.00 8.45 19.43
N LYS A 166 0.80 7.87 19.47
CA LYS A 166 -0.46 8.63 19.37
C LYS A 166 -0.60 9.58 20.55
N LYS A 167 -0.80 10.87 20.27
CA LYS A 167 -1.14 11.87 21.30
C LYS A 167 -2.62 11.74 21.66
N LYS A 168 -2.95 11.70 22.95
CA LYS A 168 -4.33 11.55 23.43
C LYS A 168 -5.24 12.63 22.84
N GLY A 169 -6.38 12.21 22.28
CA GLY A 169 -7.38 13.11 21.68
C GLY A 169 -6.92 13.81 20.39
N LYS A 170 -5.88 13.29 19.71
CA LYS A 170 -5.42 13.78 18.40
C LYS A 170 -5.43 12.64 17.39
N ARG A 171 -5.56 13.00 16.10
CA ARG A 171 -5.39 12.08 14.97
C ARG A 171 -4.00 11.46 14.96
N GLN A 172 -3.88 10.24 14.47
CA GLN A 172 -2.61 9.55 14.28
C GLN A 172 -1.73 10.30 13.28
N MET A 173 -0.46 10.47 13.63
CA MET A 173 0.56 11.02 12.73
C MET A 173 1.31 9.89 12.03
N VAL A 174 1.92 10.17 10.89
CA VAL A 174 2.76 9.23 10.15
C VAL A 174 3.92 9.97 9.50
N GLN A 175 5.06 9.31 9.42
CA GLN A 175 6.24 9.72 8.67
C GLN A 175 6.48 8.67 7.58
N ARG A 176 6.31 9.07 6.31
CA ARG A 176 6.67 8.24 5.15
C ARG A 176 8.18 8.31 4.93
N LEU A 177 8.82 7.17 4.76
CA LEU A 177 10.24 7.04 4.44
C LEU A 177 10.36 6.09 3.25
N GLU A 178 11.27 6.37 2.32
CA GLU A 178 11.45 5.53 1.14
C GLU A 178 12.77 4.77 1.21
N TYR A 179 12.72 3.52 0.79
CA TYR A 179 13.83 2.58 0.80
C TYR A 179 13.81 1.75 -0.47
N THR A 180 14.99 1.45 -0.99
CA THR A 180 15.10 0.39 -1.98
C THR A 180 14.83 -0.97 -1.34
N PHE A 181 14.27 -1.90 -2.09
CA PHE A 181 14.02 -3.26 -1.59
C PHE A 181 15.32 -3.97 -1.19
N GLN A 182 16.45 -3.61 -1.82
CA GLN A 182 17.77 -4.10 -1.46
C GLN A 182 18.20 -3.64 -0.05
N GLU A 183 18.05 -2.35 0.28
CA GLU A 183 18.33 -1.82 1.63
C GLU A 183 17.51 -2.51 2.72
N ILE A 184 16.23 -2.77 2.44
CA ILE A 184 15.33 -3.50 3.36
C ILE A 184 15.85 -4.91 3.63
N ILE A 185 16.29 -5.63 2.60
CA ILE A 185 16.83 -6.99 2.73
C ILE A 185 18.17 -6.99 3.48
N ASP A 186 19.04 -6.02 3.20
CA ASP A 186 20.37 -5.92 3.80
C ASP A 186 20.30 -5.48 5.27
N GLY A 187 19.13 -5.03 5.74
CA GLY A 187 18.93 -4.59 7.11
C GLY A 187 19.73 -3.33 7.45
N SER A 188 20.02 -2.49 6.45
CA SER A 188 20.77 -1.26 6.66
C SER A 188 19.92 -0.25 7.45
N ASP A 189 20.22 -0.10 8.74
CA ASP A 189 19.68 0.97 9.61
C ASP A 189 20.13 2.39 9.18
N GLU A 190 21.04 2.50 8.21
CA GLU A 190 21.78 3.73 7.92
C GLU A 190 21.01 4.76 7.06
N SER A 191 19.99 4.35 6.29
CA SER A 191 19.17 5.32 5.57
C SER A 191 17.99 5.76 6.45
N ALA A 192 18.05 6.98 6.97
CA ALA A 192 16.90 7.64 7.58
C ALA A 192 15.81 7.98 6.52
N GLY A 193 15.39 7.02 5.69
CA GLY A 193 14.49 7.23 4.55
C GLY A 193 15.07 8.22 3.54
N LYS A 194 16.34 8.04 3.19
CA LYS A 194 17.14 8.99 2.43
C LYS A 194 17.42 8.40 1.06
N LEU A 195 16.64 8.78 0.05
CA LEU A 195 17.03 8.54 -1.34
C LEU A 195 18.28 9.37 -1.64
N ASN A 196 19.33 8.71 -2.13
CA ASN A 196 20.35 9.36 -2.95
C ASN A 196 19.80 9.40 -4.37
N HIS A 197 19.42 10.56 -4.88
CA HIS A 197 19.04 10.74 -6.30
C HIS A 197 20.27 10.73 -7.23
N GLU A 198 21.35 10.03 -6.89
CA GLU A 198 22.47 9.88 -7.82
C GLU A 198 22.06 8.91 -8.95
N GLY A 199 21.56 9.48 -10.05
CA GLY A 199 21.50 8.82 -11.36
C GLY A 199 20.16 8.22 -11.79
N THR A 200 19.09 8.34 -11.01
CA THR A 200 17.75 7.89 -11.45
C THR A 200 16.97 9.10 -11.98
N THR A 201 16.80 9.15 -13.30
CA THR A 201 15.81 10.02 -13.96
C THR A 201 14.50 9.90 -13.18
N VAL A 202 13.99 11.00 -12.64
CA VAL A 202 12.72 11.03 -11.93
C VAL A 202 11.65 10.51 -12.88
N VAL A 203 11.34 9.21 -12.78
CA VAL A 203 10.13 8.67 -13.37
C VAL A 203 9.02 9.23 -12.50
N LYS A 204 8.44 10.36 -12.92
CA LYS A 204 7.20 10.84 -12.34
C LYS A 204 6.20 9.70 -12.46
N GLU A 205 5.91 9.05 -11.35
CA GLU A 205 4.84 8.08 -11.23
C GLU A 205 3.52 8.83 -11.49
N TYR A 206 3.07 8.80 -12.74
CA TYR A 206 1.83 9.45 -13.13
C TYR A 206 0.67 8.65 -12.55
N SER A 207 -0.09 9.29 -11.67
CA SER A 207 -1.33 8.76 -11.14
C SER A 207 -2.45 9.01 -12.15
N LEU A 208 -3.41 8.08 -12.25
CA LEU A 208 -4.69 8.31 -12.93
C LEU A 208 -5.47 9.53 -12.39
N PHE A 209 -5.08 10.07 -11.24
CA PHE A 209 -5.65 11.24 -10.59
C PHE A 209 -4.90 12.55 -10.86
N ASP A 210 -3.80 12.51 -11.61
CA ASP A 210 -3.06 13.72 -12.00
C ASP A 210 -3.77 14.52 -13.11
N PHE A 211 -4.90 13.99 -13.58
CA PHE A 211 -5.76 14.55 -14.60
C PHE A 211 -7.12 14.95 -14.03
N ASP A 212 -7.64 16.09 -14.46
CA ASP A 212 -9.01 16.51 -14.16
C ASP A 212 -10.06 15.69 -14.95
N TYR A 213 -11.34 15.94 -14.72
CA TYR A 213 -12.44 15.26 -15.43
C TYR A 213 -12.48 15.54 -16.94
N GLU A 214 -11.72 16.52 -17.43
CA GLU A 214 -11.56 16.84 -18.85
C GLU A 214 -10.25 16.26 -19.44
N GLY A 215 -9.46 15.52 -18.63
CA GLY A 215 -8.20 14.93 -19.03
C GLY A 215 -7.02 15.91 -19.05
N ASN A 216 -7.17 17.10 -18.44
CA ASN A 216 -6.09 18.06 -18.32
C ASN A 216 -5.23 17.76 -17.10
N LYS A 217 -3.92 17.79 -17.28
CA LYS A 217 -2.95 17.62 -16.21
C LYS A 217 -2.94 18.86 -15.30
N PHE A 218 -2.89 18.67 -13.98
CA PHE A 218 -2.63 19.78 -13.05
C PHE A 218 -1.25 20.40 -13.34
N PRO A 219 -1.07 21.73 -13.28
CA PRO A 219 0.20 22.38 -13.61
C PRO A 219 1.32 21.86 -12.71
N ASP A 220 2.40 21.39 -13.33
CA ASP A 220 3.64 21.02 -12.66
C ASP A 220 4.41 22.30 -12.25
N ASP A 221 4.98 22.32 -11.05
CA ASP A 221 6.11 23.21 -10.77
C ASP A 221 7.33 22.67 -11.55
N GLU A 222 7.81 23.44 -12.52
CA GLU A 222 9.05 23.16 -13.26
C GLU A 222 10.28 23.58 -12.43
N ASP A 223 11.37 22.83 -12.66
CA ASP A 223 12.74 22.97 -12.15
C ASP A 223 13.06 22.41 -10.73
N GLU A 224 13.97 21.43 -10.65
CA GLU A 224 15.31 21.60 -10.03
C GLU A 224 16.01 20.26 -9.64
N ILE A 225 17.28 20.15 -10.04
CA ILE A 225 18.51 19.83 -9.28
C ILE A 225 18.39 18.88 -8.07
N ASP A 226 19.31 17.91 -8.01
CA ASP A 226 19.71 16.98 -6.93
C ASP A 226 19.61 17.55 -5.49
N LYS A 227 18.38 17.80 -5.05
CA LYS A 227 18.02 18.22 -3.71
C LYS A 227 17.39 17.03 -3.05
N LYS A 228 17.86 16.74 -1.85
CA LYS A 228 17.35 15.62 -1.09
C LYS A 228 16.00 16.00 -0.51
N ILE A 229 14.95 15.38 -1.05
CA ILE A 229 13.57 15.63 -0.66
C ILE A 229 13.18 14.58 0.38
N SER A 230 12.50 15.00 1.45
CA SER A 230 11.94 14.10 2.46
C SER A 230 10.49 14.44 2.74
N TYR A 231 9.63 13.43 2.91
CA TYR A 231 8.26 13.65 3.34
C TYR A 231 8.23 14.27 4.74
N VAL A 232 7.33 15.22 4.97
CA VAL A 232 7.12 15.76 6.32
C VAL A 232 6.15 14.88 7.11
N PRO A 233 6.27 14.81 8.46
CA PRO A 233 5.27 14.12 9.26
C PRO A 233 3.90 14.81 9.11
N VAL A 234 2.88 14.02 8.78
CA VAL A 234 1.50 14.50 8.59
C VAL A 234 0.52 13.63 9.37
N ARG A 235 -0.75 14.05 9.47
CA ARG A 235 -1.81 13.14 9.91
C ARG A 235 -1.92 12.01 8.89
N ILE A 236 -2.22 10.80 9.33
CA ILE A 236 -2.34 9.66 8.41
C ILE A 236 -3.43 9.89 7.35
N THR A 237 -4.47 10.66 7.67
CA THR A 237 -5.52 11.10 6.74
C THR A 237 -5.07 12.17 5.74
N GLU A 238 -3.86 12.68 5.83
CA GLU A 238 -3.34 13.76 5.00
C GLU A 238 -2.15 13.31 4.13
N VAL A 239 -1.81 12.02 4.11
CA VAL A 239 -0.70 11.49 3.30
C VAL A 239 -0.91 11.72 1.81
N TYR A 240 -2.17 11.84 1.36
CA TYR A 240 -2.49 12.16 -0.03
C TYR A 240 -1.90 13.49 -0.50
N LYS A 241 -1.62 14.42 0.44
CA LYS A 241 -1.02 15.72 0.12
C LYS A 241 0.44 15.60 -0.31
N LYS A 242 1.07 14.43 -0.08
CA LYS A 242 2.48 14.14 -0.44
C LYS A 242 3.43 15.29 -0.05
N LEU A 243 3.21 15.89 1.12
CA LEU A 243 3.97 17.06 1.56
C LEU A 243 5.43 16.70 1.80
N THR A 244 6.33 17.44 1.18
CA THR A 244 7.78 17.25 1.30
C THR A 244 8.47 18.52 1.74
N LYS A 245 9.72 18.36 2.21
CA LYS A 245 10.66 19.44 2.46
C LYS A 245 11.98 19.12 1.78
N VAL A 246 12.67 20.17 1.36
CA VAL A 246 14.08 20.09 0.95
C VAL A 246 14.94 20.00 2.21
N GLU A 247 15.85 19.04 2.27
CA GLU A 247 16.90 18.96 3.31
C GLU A 247 17.99 20.02 3.12
#